data_AF-A0A930QQ35-F1
#
_entry.id   AF-A0A930QQ35-F1
#
_cell.length_a   1.000
_cell.length_b   1.000
_cell.length_c   1.000
_cell.angle_alpha   90.00
_cell.angle_beta   90.00
_cell.angle_gamma   90.00
#
_symmetry.space_group_name_H-M   'P 1'
#
loop_
_entity.id
_entity.type
_entity.pdbx_description
1 polymer ?
#
loop_
_entity_poly.entity_id
_entity_poly.type
_entity_poly.pdbx_seq_one_letter_code
_entity_poly.pdbx_strand_id
1 'polypeptide(L)'
;MGSNHEKVRQGERILLFALSDYVCKELKQTYGADWWEEGVLDILYDDQKRSLPLAGDWGTLVDSLDMALALLLFDLHWSDIFSRKLPVSNRTWVKELKGVRNDLAHLGGKDFTDDDTWRALD
;
A
#
# COMPACT_ATOMS: atom_id res chain seq x y z
N MET A 1 19.46 6.14 -20.53
CA MET A 1 18.38 5.17 -20.25
C MET A 1 18.50 4.82 -18.79
N GLY A 2 17.51 5.13 -17.96
CA GLY A 2 17.55 4.75 -16.55
C GLY A 2 17.57 3.23 -16.41
N SER A 3 18.35 2.73 -15.45
CA SER A 3 18.42 1.30 -15.14
C SER A 3 17.01 0.78 -14.83
N ASN A 4 16.71 -0.48 -15.14
CA ASN A 4 15.40 -1.08 -14.87
C ASN A 4 14.96 -0.88 -13.42
N HIS A 5 15.90 -0.92 -12.47
CA HIS A 5 15.66 -0.59 -11.06
C HIS A 5 15.12 0.81 -10.81
N GLU A 6 15.60 1.83 -11.54
CA GLU A 6 15.13 3.21 -11.38
C GLU A 6 13.70 3.37 -11.85
N LYS A 7 13.33 2.69 -12.94
CA LYS A 7 11.96 2.68 -13.46
C LYS A 7 11.00 1.98 -12.50
N VAL A 8 11.39 0.82 -11.97
CA VAL A 8 10.58 0.08 -10.97
C VAL A 8 10.37 0.94 -9.73
N ARG A 9 11.42 1.57 -9.21
CA ARG A 9 11.33 2.46 -8.05
C ARG A 9 10.46 3.70 -8.32
N GLN A 10 10.52 4.25 -9.53
CA GLN A 10 9.65 5.36 -9.92
C GLN A 10 8.19 4.93 -9.99
N GLY A 11 7.91 3.76 -10.57
CA GLY A 11 6.57 3.17 -10.62
C GLY A 11 6.02 2.92 -9.22
N GLU A 12 6.81 2.34 -8.32
CA GLU A 12 6.43 2.10 -6.93
C GLU A 12 6.05 3.40 -6.21
N ARG A 13 6.81 4.48 -6.41
CA ARG A 13 6.51 5.80 -5.80
C ARG A 13 5.19 6.38 -6.30
N ILE A 14 4.96 6.32 -7.62
CA ILE A 14 3.72 6.82 -8.22
C ILE A 14 2.52 6.03 -7.67
N LEU A 15 2.66 4.70 -7.63
CA LEU A 15 1.62 3.84 -7.11
C LEU A 15 1.38 4.09 -5.62
N LEU A 16 2.43 4.22 -4.81
CA LEU A 16 2.31 4.51 -3.39
C LEU A 16 1.51 5.79 -3.16
N PHE A 17 1.88 6.86 -3.86
CA PHE A 17 1.19 8.14 -3.77
C PHE A 17 -0.29 8.02 -4.12
N ALA A 18 -0.61 7.37 -5.24
CA ALA A 18 -2.00 7.21 -5.68
C ALA A 18 -2.81 6.29 -4.75
N LEU A 19 -2.23 5.19 -4.29
CA LEU A 19 -2.91 4.20 -3.46
C LEU A 19 -3.15 4.71 -2.05
N SER A 20 -2.15 5.34 -1.41
CA SER A 20 -2.29 5.89 -0.06
C SER A 20 -3.37 6.97 -0.02
N ASP A 21 -3.34 7.93 -0.96
CA ASP A 21 -4.36 8.98 -1.08
C ASP A 21 -5.76 8.39 -1.33
N TYR A 22 -5.89 7.40 -2.22
CA TYR A 22 -7.17 6.73 -2.47
C TYR A 22 -7.70 6.02 -1.23
N VAL A 23 -6.89 5.17 -0.59
CA VAL A 23 -7.29 4.43 0.62
C VAL A 23 -7.72 5.40 1.73
N CYS A 24 -6.91 6.43 2.02
CA CYS A 24 -7.25 7.39 3.07
C CYS A 24 -8.51 8.20 2.75
N LYS A 25 -8.78 8.52 1.46
CA LYS A 25 -10.00 9.23 1.07
C LYS A 25 -11.23 8.39 1.32
N GLU A 26 -11.13 7.11 1.01
CA GLU A 26 -12.18 6.13 1.20
C GLU A 26 -12.46 5.91 2.70
N LEU A 27 -11.42 5.75 3.53
CA LEU A 27 -11.56 5.70 4.99
C LEU A 27 -12.19 6.97 5.55
N LYS A 28 -11.74 8.15 5.10
CA LYS A 28 -12.30 9.43 5.55
C LYS A 28 -13.77 9.62 5.17
N GLN A 29 -14.18 9.14 4.00
CA GLN A 29 -15.59 9.15 3.60
C GLN A 29 -16.44 8.20 4.46
N THR A 30 -15.88 7.06 4.87
CA THR A 30 -16.59 6.05 5.65
C THR A 30 -16.69 6.38 7.13
N TYR A 31 -15.58 6.80 7.74
CA TYR A 31 -15.45 6.98 9.20
C TYR A 31 -15.44 8.46 9.65
N GLY A 32 -15.43 9.42 8.72
CA GLY A 32 -15.58 10.83 9.04
C GLY A 32 -14.36 11.42 9.75
N ALA A 33 -14.57 12.03 10.92
CA ALA A 33 -13.50 12.72 11.66
C ALA A 33 -12.48 11.73 12.25
N ASP A 34 -12.94 10.57 12.69
CA ASP A 34 -12.16 9.57 13.42
C ASP A 34 -11.52 8.52 12.49
N TRP A 35 -11.51 8.80 11.18
CA TRP A 35 -11.06 7.87 10.14
C TRP A 35 -9.64 7.33 10.30
N TRP A 36 -8.76 8.11 10.92
CA TRP A 36 -7.40 7.66 11.18
C TRP A 36 -7.35 6.67 12.35
N GLU A 37 -8.10 6.95 13.41
CA GLU A 37 -8.16 6.06 14.56
C GLU A 37 -8.90 4.76 14.21
N GLU A 38 -10.16 4.86 13.77
CA GLU A 38 -11.01 3.70 13.49
C GLU A 38 -10.56 2.95 12.22
N GLY A 39 -10.21 3.69 11.17
CA GLY A 39 -9.92 3.14 9.85
C GLY A 39 -8.47 2.69 9.65
N VAL A 40 -7.53 3.15 10.49
CA VAL A 40 -6.10 2.81 10.36
C VAL A 40 -5.55 2.22 11.65
N LEU A 41 -5.57 2.96 12.76
CA LEU A 41 -4.88 2.54 13.98
C LEU A 41 -5.55 1.34 14.65
N ASP A 42 -6.88 1.29 14.74
CA ASP A 42 -7.59 0.22 15.47
C ASP A 42 -7.65 -1.11 14.71
N ILE A 43 -7.56 -1.04 13.37
CA ILE A 43 -7.56 -2.20 12.48
C ILE A 43 -6.19 -2.90 12.44
N LEU A 44 -5.11 -2.15 12.67
CA LEU A 44 -3.73 -2.65 12.60
C LEU A 44 -3.25 -3.22 13.94
N TYR A 45 -2.44 -4.27 13.88
CA TYR A 45 -1.71 -4.77 15.05
C TYR A 45 -0.66 -3.76 15.53
N ASP A 46 -0.31 -3.82 16.81
CA ASP A 46 0.60 -2.86 17.45
C ASP A 46 1.97 -2.77 16.78
N ASP A 47 2.50 -3.88 16.27
CA ASP A 47 3.76 -3.93 15.53
C ASP A 47 3.66 -3.24 14.16
N GLN A 48 2.51 -3.36 13.48
CA GLN A 48 2.25 -2.76 12.17
C GLN A 48 2.12 -1.24 12.25
N LYS A 49 1.49 -0.71 13.32
CA LYS A 49 1.24 0.72 13.49
C LYS A 49 2.28 1.47 14.31
N ARG A 50 3.34 0.79 14.79
CA ARG A 50 4.34 1.36 15.70
C ARG A 50 5.01 2.65 15.19
N SER A 51 5.18 2.78 13.88
CA SER A 51 5.83 3.94 13.25
C SER A 51 4.84 4.99 12.75
N LEU A 52 3.53 4.75 12.89
CA LEU A 52 2.51 5.68 12.43
C LEU A 52 2.30 6.82 13.45
N PRO A 53 2.06 8.05 12.99
CA PRO A 53 1.64 9.13 13.86
C PRO A 53 0.27 8.83 14.47
N LEU A 54 0.07 9.21 15.73
CA LEU A 54 -1.24 9.06 16.39
C LEU A 54 -2.26 10.12 15.90
N ALA A 55 -1.77 11.28 15.46
CA ALA A 55 -2.58 12.38 14.93
C ALA A 55 -1.73 13.26 14.00
N GLY A 56 -2.40 14.02 13.14
CA GLY A 56 -1.74 14.90 12.18
C GLY A 56 -2.73 15.52 11.20
N ASP A 57 -2.24 16.42 10.37
CA ASP A 57 -2.99 16.87 9.20
C ASP A 57 -3.00 15.79 8.11
N TRP A 58 -3.80 16.00 7.07
CA TRP A 58 -3.94 15.03 5.97
C TRP A 58 -2.59 14.61 5.38
N GLY A 59 -1.70 15.58 5.09
CA GLY A 59 -0.40 15.30 4.50
C GLY A 59 0.46 14.43 5.42
N THR A 60 0.56 14.81 6.70
CA THR A 60 1.32 14.04 7.70
C THR A 60 0.83 12.60 7.81
N LEU A 61 -0.48 12.39 7.84
CA LEU A 61 -1.07 11.07 7.99
C LEU A 61 -0.92 10.22 6.73
N VAL A 62 -1.26 10.76 5.57
CA VAL A 62 -1.19 10.03 4.29
C VAL A 62 0.26 9.72 3.90
N ASP A 63 1.17 10.68 4.06
CA ASP A 63 2.58 10.50 3.72
C ASP A 63 3.31 9.54 4.68
N SER A 64 2.72 9.23 5.84
CA SER A 64 3.25 8.23 6.77
C SER A 64 3.01 6.78 6.33
N LEU A 65 2.10 6.55 5.38
CA LEU A 65 1.85 5.21 4.86
C LEU A 65 2.94 4.79 3.87
N ASP A 66 3.54 3.63 4.12
CA ASP A 66 4.34 2.95 3.12
C ASP A 66 3.46 2.04 2.24
N MET A 67 4.07 1.44 1.20
CA MET A 67 3.35 0.54 0.30
C MET A 67 2.78 -0.68 1.04
N ALA A 68 3.41 -1.13 2.12
CA ALA A 68 2.95 -2.30 2.86
C ALA A 68 1.66 -2.03 3.60
N LEU A 69 1.61 -0.91 4.31
CA LEU A 69 0.44 -0.45 5.03
C LEU A 69 -0.68 -0.06 4.07
N ALA A 70 -0.38 0.64 2.97
CA ALA A 70 -1.39 1.01 1.99
C ALA A 70 -2.10 -0.22 1.37
N LEU A 71 -1.33 -1.24 0.96
CA LEU A 71 -1.89 -2.49 0.41
C LEU A 71 -2.57 -3.35 1.49
N LEU A 72 -2.08 -3.30 2.74
CA LEU A 72 -2.71 -4.01 3.86
C LEU A 72 -4.08 -3.42 4.19
N LEU A 73 -4.16 -2.10 4.38
CA LEU A 73 -5.41 -1.40 4.67
C LEU A 73 -6.43 -1.59 3.54
N PHE A 74 -5.99 -1.56 2.27
CA PHE A 74 -6.87 -1.89 1.15
C PHE A 74 -7.49 -3.29 1.27
N ASP A 75 -6.70 -4.30 1.61
CA ASP A 75 -7.18 -5.69 1.71
C ASP A 75 -8.03 -5.93 2.97
N LEU A 76 -7.69 -5.30 4.10
CA LEU A 76 -8.46 -5.38 5.35
C LEU A 76 -9.85 -4.77 5.19
N HIS A 77 -9.94 -3.60 4.55
CA HIS A 77 -11.20 -2.90 4.31
C HIS A 77 -11.93 -3.35 3.03
N TRP A 78 -11.47 -4.43 2.39
CA TRP A 78 -12.05 -4.89 1.13
C TRP A 78 -13.55 -5.16 1.25
N SER A 79 -13.96 -5.96 2.25
CA SER A 79 -15.36 -6.36 2.40
C SER A 79 -16.27 -5.18 2.69
N ASP A 80 -15.81 -4.23 3.51
CA ASP A 80 -16.67 -3.17 4.07
C ASP A 80 -16.71 -1.91 3.21
N ILE A 81 -15.63 -1.62 2.47
CA ILE A 81 -15.47 -0.38 1.69
C ILE A 81 -15.27 -0.69 0.21
N PHE A 82 -14.16 -1.35 -0.14
CA PHE A 82 -13.70 -1.37 -1.53
C PHE A 82 -14.49 -2.30 -2.45
N SER A 83 -15.05 -3.40 -1.93
CA SER A 83 -15.86 -4.36 -2.71
C SER A 83 -17.12 -3.73 -3.33
N ARG A 84 -17.59 -2.60 -2.78
CA ARG A 84 -18.75 -1.85 -3.28
C ARG A 84 -18.38 -0.88 -4.40
N LYS A 85 -17.07 -0.61 -4.58
CA LYS A 85 -16.54 0.41 -5.49
C LYS A 85 -15.68 -0.17 -6.61
N LEU A 86 -15.06 -1.32 -6.38
CA LEU A 86 -14.10 -1.94 -7.28
C LEU A 86 -14.44 -3.41 -7.53
N PRO A 87 -14.15 -3.93 -8.74
CA PRO A 87 -14.31 -5.36 -9.02
C PRO A 87 -13.25 -6.18 -8.28
N VAL A 88 -13.57 -7.44 -7.99
CA VAL A 88 -12.71 -8.36 -7.22
C VAL A 88 -11.31 -8.55 -7.82
N SER A 89 -11.15 -8.36 -9.14
CA SER A 89 -9.86 -8.36 -9.83
C SER A 89 -8.87 -7.37 -9.23
N ASN A 90 -9.32 -6.21 -8.75
CA ASN A 90 -8.45 -5.22 -8.10
C ASN A 90 -7.89 -5.75 -6.78
N ARG A 91 -8.69 -6.50 -6.02
CA ARG A 91 -8.20 -7.17 -4.80
C ARG A 91 -7.17 -8.26 -5.12
N THR A 92 -7.42 -9.04 -6.17
CA THR A 92 -6.47 -10.05 -6.65
C THR A 92 -5.13 -9.40 -6.99
N TRP A 93 -5.16 -8.32 -7.77
CA TRP A 93 -3.97 -7.56 -8.14
C TRP A 93 -3.22 -7.01 -6.91
N VAL A 94 -3.92 -6.46 -5.91
CA VAL A 94 -3.30 -6.01 -4.65
C VAL A 94 -2.59 -7.16 -3.93
N LYS A 95 -3.18 -8.36 -3.91
CA LYS A 95 -2.56 -9.54 -3.28
C LYS A 95 -1.32 -10.01 -4.03
N GLU A 96 -1.37 -10.02 -5.35
CA GLU A 96 -0.22 -10.37 -6.21
C GLU A 96 0.92 -9.37 -6.00
N LEU A 97 0.62 -8.07 -5.99
CA LEU A 97 1.61 -7.03 -5.75
C LEU A 97 2.26 -7.14 -4.36
N LYS A 98 1.48 -7.46 -3.31
CA LYS A 98 2.03 -7.76 -1.98
C LYS A 98 3.01 -8.94 -2.03
N GLY A 99 2.66 -9.99 -2.78
CA GLY A 99 3.52 -11.16 -3.00
C GLY A 99 4.83 -10.77 -3.68
N VAL A 100 4.76 -10.11 -4.83
CA VAL A 100 5.94 -9.63 -5.58
C VAL A 100 6.85 -8.78 -4.70
N ARG A 101 6.30 -7.81 -3.97
CA ARG A 101 7.13 -6.95 -3.10
C ARG A 101 7.79 -7.73 -1.96
N ASN A 102 7.09 -8.70 -1.37
CA ASN A 102 7.69 -9.55 -0.34
C ASN A 102 8.84 -10.37 -0.93
N ASP A 103 8.65 -10.97 -2.11
CA ASP A 103 9.71 -11.71 -2.81
C ASP A 103 10.92 -10.79 -3.09
N LEU A 104 10.69 -9.57 -3.56
CA LEU A 104 11.75 -8.57 -3.78
C LEU A 104 12.48 -8.18 -2.49
N ALA A 105 11.77 -8.02 -1.37
CA ALA A 105 12.38 -7.73 -0.07
C ALA A 105 13.24 -8.89 0.45
N HIS A 106 12.85 -10.13 0.15
CA HIS A 106 13.65 -11.32 0.44
C HIS A 106 14.88 -11.45 -0.48
N LEU A 107 14.74 -11.09 -1.75
CA LEU A 107 15.82 -11.06 -2.73
C LEU A 107 16.82 -9.93 -2.45
N GLY A 108 16.43 -8.83 -1.80
CA GLY A 108 17.33 -7.74 -1.40
C GLY A 108 18.53 -8.09 -0.49
N GLY A 109 18.71 -9.37 -0.13
CA GLY A 109 19.93 -9.92 0.48
C GLY A 109 20.89 -10.66 -0.49
N LYS A 110 20.52 -10.87 -1.76
CA LYS A 110 21.32 -11.49 -2.82
C LYS A 110 21.01 -10.82 -4.16
N ASP A 111 22.05 -10.39 -4.88
CA ASP A 111 21.98 -9.63 -6.14
C ASP A 111 20.78 -9.97 -7.05
N PHE A 112 20.02 -8.93 -7.40
CA PHE A 112 18.91 -8.97 -8.36
C PHE A 112 19.40 -9.46 -9.72
N THR A 113 18.66 -10.37 -10.37
CA THR A 113 18.89 -10.75 -11.76
C THR A 113 17.77 -10.22 -12.66
N ASP A 114 18.06 -10.01 -13.95
CA ASP A 114 17.17 -9.36 -14.92
C ASP A 114 15.80 -10.06 -15.08
N ASP A 115 15.70 -11.35 -14.73
CA ASP A 115 14.46 -12.15 -14.78
C ASP A 115 13.40 -11.68 -13.76
N ASP A 116 13.84 -11.21 -12.58
CA ASP A 116 12.94 -10.73 -11.52
C ASP A 116 12.23 -9.41 -11.91
N THR A 117 12.83 -8.65 -12.82
CA THR A 117 12.27 -7.39 -13.32
C THR A 117 11.11 -7.64 -14.30
N TRP A 118 11.24 -8.64 -15.18
CA TRP A 118 10.21 -8.95 -16.17
C TRP A 118 8.95 -9.53 -15.52
N ARG A 119 9.09 -10.31 -14.45
CA ARG A 119 7.96 -10.93 -13.73
C ARG A 119 7.18 -9.96 -12.83
N ALA A 120 7.77 -8.82 -12.47
CA ALA A 120 7.11 -7.79 -11.67
C ALA A 120 6.29 -6.79 -12.52
N LEU A 121 6.46 -6.81 -13.85
CA LEU A 121 5.87 -5.86 -14.80
C LEU A 121 4.90 -6.51 -15.81
N ASP A 122 4.87 -7.84 -15.90
CA ASP A 122 3.85 -8.63 -16.59
C ASP A 122 2.70 -8.98 -15.63
#